data_AF-A0A955VBP1-F1
#
_entry.id   AF-A0A955VBP1-F1
#
_cell.length_a   1.000
_cell.length_b   1.000
_cell.length_c   1.000
_cell.angle_alpha   90.00
_cell.angle_beta   90.00
_cell.angle_gamma   90.00
#
_symmetry.space_group_name_H-M   'P 1'
#
loop_
_entity.id
_entity.type
_entity.pdbx_description
1 polymer ?
#
loop_
_entity_poly.entity_id
_entity_poly.type
_entity_poly.pdbx_seq_one_letter_code
_entity_poly.pdbx_strand_id
1 'polypeptide(L)'
;MRLLPLLAITLLAVSPVACGDDGGTADSDKDTTASTDTDTAVGDATVADTADDAGDTGVVDTADTAEADTVEVDTADTAEVDTADTVAVDAADTVEADAADTVEADAADTVEVDSADAADDATGDTAEDGGGDDVSEDADSGGPACVPTEDPEVSCDGVDNDCDGAIDNVDVGHDGFCDCFRVGILGATGYAPTSNFTAWLDAQGLSVTRTILLNHPGTVTDAFLAGYDIIILDRIQRAFSADEATALGEFVKTHGGGLIALIGYNYDNGDPAPERDRANSALGALSLAYTGGYLQTSFGVTPTFDQSFPVSAGIHDVNYAGGIAPTAAAGAPGTATVFATVQQGDAGLAYEAPGESGGRVVLWGDEWITFDSDWQGFADVQKFWSHLITWVGPSAICGKPTSN
;
A
#
# COMPACT_ATOMS: atom_id res chain seq x y z
N MET A 1 32.59 -56.99 11.30
CA MET A 1 33.24 -55.78 11.83
C MET A 1 33.97 -55.09 10.69
N ARG A 2 33.34 -54.11 10.04
CA ARG A 2 33.95 -53.26 9.00
C ARG A 2 34.30 -51.93 9.66
N LEU A 3 35.59 -51.56 9.63
CA LEU A 3 36.08 -50.27 10.07
C LEU A 3 35.68 -49.19 9.05
N LEU A 4 35.10 -48.09 9.52
CA LEU A 4 35.00 -46.81 8.80
C LEU A 4 36.34 -46.05 8.88
N PRO A 5 36.73 -45.28 7.86
CA PRO A 5 37.83 -44.33 7.97
C PRO A 5 37.33 -42.98 8.53
N LEU A 6 38.17 -42.43 9.41
CA LEU A 6 38.08 -41.10 10.00
C LEU A 6 38.34 -40.04 8.92
N LEU A 7 37.39 -39.12 8.70
CA LEU A 7 37.58 -37.95 7.86
C LEU A 7 38.16 -36.81 8.72
N ALA A 8 39.39 -36.39 8.42
CA ALA A 8 40.06 -35.28 9.08
C ALA A 8 39.63 -33.95 8.45
N ILE A 9 38.97 -33.10 9.24
CA ILE A 9 38.63 -31.72 8.87
C ILE A 9 39.89 -30.88 9.05
N THR A 10 40.38 -30.31 7.95
CA THR A 10 41.52 -29.38 7.94
C THR A 10 40.99 -27.98 8.12
N LEU A 11 41.31 -27.36 9.26
CA LEU A 11 40.96 -25.98 9.61
C LEU A 11 41.91 -25.02 8.86
N LEU A 12 41.40 -24.32 7.86
CA LEU A 12 42.12 -23.24 7.17
C LEU A 12 42.01 -21.95 7.99
N ALA A 13 43.09 -21.59 8.67
CA ALA A 13 43.24 -20.30 9.33
C ALA A 13 43.59 -19.23 8.29
N VAL A 14 42.70 -18.27 8.08
CA VAL A 14 42.97 -17.06 7.30
C VAL A 14 43.59 -16.03 8.25
N SER A 15 44.82 -15.62 7.97
CA SER A 15 45.49 -14.51 8.66
C SER A 15 45.14 -13.18 7.98
N PRO A 16 44.94 -12.08 8.73
CA PRO A 16 44.73 -10.77 8.14
C PRO A 16 46.04 -10.18 7.58
N VAL A 17 45.97 -9.73 6.33
CA VAL A 17 47.00 -8.94 5.66
C VAL A 17 46.94 -7.51 6.20
N ALA A 18 48.05 -7.06 6.78
CA ALA A 18 48.31 -5.67 7.11
C ALA A 18 48.95 -4.97 5.90
N CYS A 19 48.25 -4.01 5.32
CA CYS A 19 48.83 -2.88 4.56
C CYS A 19 48.79 -1.69 5.52
N GLY A 20 49.83 -0.89 5.74
CA GLY A 20 50.82 -0.38 4.78
C GLY A 20 50.75 1.14 4.93
N ASP A 21 51.67 1.67 5.74
CA ASP A 21 51.81 3.06 6.15
C ASP A 21 52.46 3.89 5.03
N ASP A 22 51.72 4.84 4.45
CA ASP A 22 52.22 5.80 3.45
C ASP A 22 52.08 7.24 4.00
N GLY A 23 52.99 7.60 4.91
CA GLY A 23 53.18 8.97 5.39
C GLY A 23 54.08 9.76 4.44
N GLY A 24 53.49 10.65 3.63
CA GLY A 24 54.24 11.60 2.81
C GLY A 24 53.39 12.78 2.32
N THR A 25 53.33 13.86 3.08
CA THR A 25 52.95 15.18 2.57
C THR A 25 53.89 16.25 3.10
N ALA A 26 54.54 16.93 2.15
CA ALA A 26 55.16 18.23 2.33
C ALA A 26 54.35 19.21 1.47
N ASP A 27 53.84 20.29 2.06
CA ASP A 27 54.03 21.65 1.49
C ASP A 27 53.55 22.75 2.46
N SER A 28 54.52 23.58 2.84
CA SER A 28 54.58 25.05 2.87
C SER A 28 53.39 25.96 3.18
N ASP A 29 53.66 26.83 4.16
CA ASP A 29 53.50 28.30 4.15
C ASP A 29 52.12 28.96 4.08
N LYS A 30 51.75 29.61 5.21
CA LYS A 30 51.61 31.08 5.40
C LYS A 30 50.91 31.35 6.74
N ASP A 31 51.57 31.92 7.73
CA ASP A 31 51.81 33.36 7.96
C ASP A 31 50.71 34.02 8.82
N THR A 32 51.18 34.89 9.72
CA THR A 32 50.50 35.98 10.45
C THR A 32 49.56 35.70 11.63
N THR A 33 50.16 35.87 12.82
CA THR A 33 49.82 36.84 13.89
C THR A 33 48.71 36.60 14.94
N ALA A 34 49.17 36.83 16.18
CA ALA A 34 48.57 37.64 17.25
C ALA A 34 47.61 36.98 18.28
N SER A 35 48.20 36.84 19.47
CA SER A 35 47.62 37.11 20.80
C SER A 35 46.51 38.17 20.80
N THR A 36 45.43 37.88 21.55
CA THR A 36 44.94 38.74 22.65
C THR A 36 43.93 38.01 23.53
N ASP A 37 44.22 37.98 24.84
CA ASP A 37 43.22 38.06 25.91
C ASP A 37 42.41 39.35 25.76
N THR A 38 41.10 39.33 25.98
CA THR A 38 40.44 39.91 27.16
C THR A 38 38.93 40.04 26.96
N ASP A 39 38.25 39.63 28.01
CA ASP A 39 36.84 39.76 28.33
C ASP A 39 36.44 41.22 28.62
N THR A 40 35.12 41.48 28.70
CA THR A 40 34.43 42.64 29.34
C THR A 40 33.75 43.70 28.44
N ALA A 41 32.45 43.48 28.22
CA ALA A 41 31.29 44.32 28.64
C ALA A 41 30.98 45.74 28.08
N VAL A 42 29.71 45.85 27.62
CA VAL A 42 28.67 46.89 27.92
C VAL A 42 28.69 48.27 27.23
N GLY A 43 27.50 48.65 26.71
CA GLY A 43 27.03 50.01 26.40
C GLY A 43 26.32 50.04 25.03
N ASP A 44 25.00 49.95 24.92
CA ASP A 44 23.91 50.91 25.22
C ASP A 44 23.90 52.21 24.38
N ALA A 45 22.68 52.52 23.91
CA ALA A 45 22.11 53.78 23.42
C ALA A 45 22.39 54.27 21.97
N THR A 46 21.35 54.06 21.15
CA THR A 46 20.60 55.03 20.31
C THR A 46 21.33 56.07 19.44
N VAL A 47 20.88 56.19 18.17
CA VAL A 47 20.23 57.38 17.59
C VAL A 47 19.92 57.12 16.10
N ALA A 48 18.82 57.72 15.65
CA ALA A 48 18.08 57.56 14.42
C ALA A 48 18.70 58.18 13.15
N ASP A 49 17.99 57.91 12.04
CA ASP A 49 17.70 58.79 10.88
C ASP A 49 18.43 58.45 9.57
N THR A 50 17.70 57.89 8.59
CA THR A 50 17.21 58.64 7.40
C THR A 50 16.50 57.71 6.41
N ALA A 51 15.43 58.26 5.83
CA ALA A 51 14.53 57.66 4.86
C ALA A 51 14.97 57.89 3.39
N ASP A 52 14.18 57.29 2.50
CA ASP A 52 14.00 57.55 1.06
C ASP A 52 15.11 57.11 0.08
N ASP A 53 14.78 56.15 -0.80
CA ASP A 53 14.42 56.50 -2.19
C ASP A 53 13.72 55.32 -2.90
N ALA A 54 12.79 55.66 -3.79
CA ALA A 54 11.83 54.81 -4.46
C ALA A 54 12.19 54.55 -5.93
N GLY A 55 11.63 53.46 -6.47
CA GLY A 55 11.34 53.26 -7.90
C GLY A 55 12.45 52.56 -8.72
N ASP A 56 12.18 51.85 -9.81
CA ASP A 56 10.93 51.54 -10.52
C ASP A 56 11.30 50.61 -11.71
N THR A 57 10.36 49.76 -12.11
CA THR A 57 10.19 49.01 -13.37
C THR A 57 11.21 47.95 -13.83
N GLY A 58 10.66 46.75 -14.11
CA GLY A 58 11.30 45.72 -14.92
C GLY A 58 10.41 44.49 -15.15
N VAL A 59 9.25 44.70 -15.79
CA VAL A 59 8.34 43.64 -16.25
C VAL A 59 9.02 42.80 -17.34
N VAL A 60 9.07 41.48 -17.16
CA VAL A 60 9.16 40.50 -18.24
C VAL A 60 8.15 39.39 -17.95
N ASP A 61 7.14 39.35 -18.80
CA ASP A 61 6.05 38.38 -18.89
C ASP A 61 6.51 37.19 -19.75
N THR A 62 6.28 35.95 -19.29
CA THR A 62 6.00 34.77 -20.14
C THR A 62 5.54 33.57 -19.30
N ALA A 63 4.40 33.01 -19.75
CA ALA A 63 3.93 31.61 -19.69
C ALA A 63 3.11 31.15 -18.47
N ASP A 64 1.85 31.57 -18.49
CA ASP A 64 0.60 30.81 -18.35
C ASP A 64 0.71 29.27 -18.24
N THR A 65 0.14 28.70 -17.17
CA THR A 65 -0.14 27.27 -16.99
C THR A 65 -1.54 27.16 -16.37
N ALA A 66 -2.42 26.42 -17.06
CA ALA A 66 -3.87 26.37 -16.89
C ALA A 66 -4.36 26.21 -15.44
N GLU A 67 -5.14 27.20 -14.98
CA GLU A 67 -6.11 27.02 -13.89
C GLU A 67 -7.49 26.82 -14.50
N ALA A 68 -8.32 25.99 -13.87
CA ALA A 68 -9.71 25.77 -14.25
C ALA A 68 -10.48 27.09 -14.13
N ASP A 69 -11.12 27.52 -15.23
CA ASP A 69 -11.95 28.73 -15.24
C ASP A 69 -13.32 28.41 -14.64
N THR A 70 -13.70 29.13 -13.59
CA THR A 70 -15.09 29.21 -13.12
C THR A 70 -15.82 30.26 -13.95
N VAL A 71 -16.84 29.84 -14.72
CA VAL A 71 -17.68 30.76 -15.50
C VAL A 71 -18.89 31.16 -14.67
N GLU A 72 -18.99 32.44 -14.29
CA GLU A 72 -20.22 33.00 -13.73
C GLU A 72 -21.13 33.50 -14.86
N VAL A 73 -22.35 32.95 -14.93
CA VAL A 73 -23.36 33.33 -15.92
C VAL A 73 -24.43 34.17 -15.22
N ASP A 74 -24.73 35.34 -15.78
CA ASP A 74 -25.69 36.28 -15.20
C ASP A 74 -27.07 36.13 -15.86
N THR A 75 -28.11 36.34 -15.06
CA THR A 75 -29.51 35.98 -15.34
C THR A 75 -30.03 36.26 -16.76
N ALA A 76 -30.51 35.18 -17.40
CA ALA A 76 -31.35 35.06 -18.61
C ALA A 76 -30.72 34.40 -19.86
N ASP A 77 -29.63 33.64 -19.73
CA ASP A 77 -29.09 32.84 -20.84
C ASP A 77 -29.28 31.33 -20.62
N THR A 78 -29.48 30.59 -21.71
CA THR A 78 -29.47 29.12 -21.77
C THR A 78 -28.11 28.71 -22.31
N ALA A 79 -27.32 27.99 -21.52
CA ALA A 79 -25.98 27.53 -21.91
C ALA A 79 -25.98 26.00 -22.04
N GLU A 80 -25.49 25.49 -23.17
CA GLU A 80 -25.10 24.08 -23.31
C GLU A 80 -23.62 23.97 -22.95
N VAL A 81 -23.30 23.09 -21.99
CA VAL A 81 -21.94 22.86 -21.50
C VAL A 81 -21.55 21.43 -21.83
N ASP A 82 -20.33 21.24 -22.34
CA ASP A 82 -19.83 19.94 -22.78
C ASP A 82 -18.96 19.29 -21.69
N THR A 83 -18.90 17.96 -21.71
CA THR A 83 -18.35 17.07 -20.67
C THR A 83 -16.97 17.45 -20.11
N ALA A 84 -16.95 18.20 -18.98
CA ALA A 84 -15.97 18.18 -17.87
C ALA A 84 -16.00 19.41 -16.93
N ASP A 85 -17.01 20.28 -16.99
CA ASP A 85 -17.02 21.53 -16.20
C ASP A 85 -17.94 21.46 -14.96
N THR A 86 -17.56 22.19 -13.90
CA THR A 86 -18.39 22.41 -12.70
C THR A 86 -18.99 23.81 -12.77
N VAL A 87 -20.33 23.90 -12.73
CA VAL A 87 -21.04 25.18 -12.85
C VAL A 87 -21.73 25.51 -11.51
N ALA A 88 -21.50 26.71 -11.01
CA ALA A 88 -22.27 27.29 -9.90
C ALA A 88 -23.39 28.15 -10.49
N VAL A 89 -24.64 27.83 -10.18
CA VAL A 89 -25.83 28.56 -10.64
C VAL A 89 -26.54 29.25 -9.49
N ASP A 90 -27.04 30.46 -9.73
CA ASP A 90 -27.82 31.24 -8.76
C ASP A 90 -29.32 30.93 -8.86
N ALA A 91 -30.05 31.26 -7.79
CA ALA A 91 -31.38 30.77 -7.39
C ALA A 91 -32.60 31.02 -8.32
N ALA A 92 -32.43 31.13 -9.63
CA ALA A 92 -33.53 31.28 -10.59
C ALA A 92 -33.36 30.49 -11.90
N ASP A 93 -32.30 29.70 -12.04
CA ASP A 93 -31.98 29.06 -13.32
C ASP A 93 -32.56 27.64 -13.45
N THR A 94 -32.82 27.22 -14.69
CA THR A 94 -33.28 25.88 -15.05
C THR A 94 -32.22 25.26 -15.95
N VAL A 95 -31.63 24.14 -15.53
CA VAL A 95 -30.54 23.46 -16.26
C VAL A 95 -31.05 22.09 -16.72
N GLU A 96 -30.91 21.78 -18.01
CA GLU A 96 -31.04 20.41 -18.52
C GLU A 96 -29.64 19.79 -18.52
N ALA A 97 -29.48 18.68 -17.79
CA ALA A 97 -28.21 17.97 -17.65
C ALA A 97 -28.38 16.52 -18.13
N ASP A 98 -27.36 15.98 -18.80
CA ASP A 98 -27.33 14.59 -19.24
C ASP A 98 -26.92 13.66 -18.08
N ALA A 99 -27.21 12.36 -18.22
CA ALA A 99 -27.16 11.36 -17.14
C ALA A 99 -25.77 11.13 -16.48
N ALA A 100 -24.72 11.84 -16.90
CA ALA A 100 -23.37 11.72 -16.37
C ALA A 100 -22.92 12.94 -15.52
N ASP A 101 -23.74 13.99 -15.41
CA ASP A 101 -23.33 15.23 -14.75
C ASP A 101 -23.74 15.27 -13.27
N THR A 102 -22.85 15.82 -12.44
CA THR A 102 -23.13 16.14 -11.03
C THR A 102 -23.38 17.64 -10.87
N VAL A 103 -24.61 18.00 -10.48
CA VAL A 103 -25.00 19.39 -10.17
C VAL A 103 -25.10 19.55 -8.65
N GLU A 104 -24.36 20.51 -8.08
CA GLU A 104 -24.61 20.94 -6.69
C GLU A 104 -25.61 22.09 -6.70
N ALA A 105 -26.84 21.80 -6.28
CA ALA A 105 -27.91 22.79 -6.13
C ALA A 105 -28.14 23.12 -4.65
N ASP A 106 -28.36 24.40 -4.36
CA ASP A 106 -28.76 24.85 -3.02
C ASP A 106 -30.23 24.51 -2.73
N ALA A 107 -30.58 24.47 -1.44
CA ALA A 107 -31.75 23.79 -0.86
C ALA A 107 -33.18 24.25 -1.31
N ALA A 108 -33.33 24.99 -2.41
CA ALA A 108 -34.62 25.46 -2.93
C ALA A 108 -34.95 24.98 -4.36
N ASP A 109 -34.07 24.25 -5.04
CA ASP A 109 -34.25 23.94 -6.46
C ASP A 109 -34.99 22.63 -6.75
N THR A 110 -35.71 22.61 -7.88
CA THR A 110 -36.38 21.44 -8.45
C THR A 110 -35.66 21.01 -9.72
N VAL A 111 -35.01 19.85 -9.67
CA VAL A 111 -34.37 19.21 -10.83
C VAL A 111 -35.37 18.26 -11.50
N GLU A 112 -35.65 18.41 -12.79
CA GLU A 112 -36.36 17.40 -13.58
C GLU A 112 -35.34 16.57 -14.36
N VAL A 113 -35.29 15.26 -14.07
CA VAL A 113 -34.43 14.30 -14.77
C VAL A 113 -35.31 13.48 -15.71
N ASP A 114 -35.12 13.63 -17.02
CA ASP A 114 -35.86 12.85 -18.01
C ASP A 114 -35.35 11.41 -18.05
N SER A 115 -36.08 10.52 -17.38
CA SER A 115 -35.86 9.07 -17.42
C SER A 115 -36.52 8.46 -18.65
N ALA A 116 -35.73 8.16 -19.67
CA ALA A 116 -36.20 7.41 -20.84
C ALA A 116 -36.05 5.90 -20.67
N ASP A 117 -37.18 5.22 -20.95
CA ASP A 117 -37.39 3.83 -21.36
C ASP A 117 -37.42 2.69 -20.32
N ALA A 118 -38.65 2.45 -19.84
CA ALA A 118 -39.10 1.17 -19.33
C ALA A 118 -39.62 0.30 -20.49
N ALA A 119 -39.03 -0.87 -20.69
CA ALA A 119 -39.57 -1.89 -21.59
C ALA A 119 -40.52 -2.83 -20.84
N ASP A 120 -41.76 -2.75 -21.28
CA ASP A 120 -42.94 -3.55 -21.03
C ASP A 120 -42.81 -4.98 -21.61
N ASP A 121 -43.47 -5.95 -20.96
CA ASP A 121 -44.46 -6.86 -21.57
C ASP A 121 -44.46 -8.30 -21.01
N ALA A 122 -45.67 -8.85 -21.02
CA ALA A 122 -46.25 -9.81 -20.11
C ALA A 122 -46.28 -11.27 -20.63
N THR A 123 -46.91 -12.11 -19.80
CA THR A 123 -47.65 -13.39 -20.02
C THR A 123 -47.09 -14.51 -19.14
N GLY A 124 -47.85 -15.37 -18.47
CA GLY A 124 -49.25 -15.73 -18.57
C GLY A 124 -49.39 -17.25 -18.41
N ASP A 125 -49.90 -17.67 -17.24
CA ASP A 125 -50.77 -18.84 -16.99
C ASP A 125 -50.25 -20.30 -16.82
N THR A 126 -50.75 -20.87 -15.70
CA THR A 126 -51.21 -22.25 -15.40
C THR A 126 -50.28 -23.47 -15.29
N ALA A 127 -50.63 -24.27 -14.26
CA ALA A 127 -50.02 -25.48 -13.74
C ALA A 127 -50.29 -26.76 -14.57
N GLU A 128 -49.42 -27.77 -14.42
CA GLU A 128 -49.84 -29.16 -14.25
C GLU A 128 -48.75 -30.05 -13.62
N ASP A 129 -49.24 -30.97 -12.78
CA ASP A 129 -48.56 -32.00 -11.98
C ASP A 129 -48.14 -33.20 -12.86
N GLY A 130 -47.02 -33.84 -12.56
CA GLY A 130 -46.57 -35.06 -13.26
C GLY A 130 -45.15 -35.49 -12.91
N GLY A 131 -45.03 -36.48 -12.03
CA GLY A 131 -43.78 -36.90 -11.39
C GLY A 131 -42.80 -37.75 -12.21
N GLY A 132 -41.56 -37.73 -11.70
CA GLY A 132 -40.64 -38.87 -11.61
C GLY A 132 -39.77 -39.16 -12.84
N ASP A 133 -38.50 -38.76 -12.79
CA ASP A 133 -37.38 -39.70 -12.96
C ASP A 133 -36.05 -39.07 -12.51
N ASP A 134 -35.17 -39.90 -11.96
CA ASP A 134 -33.81 -39.60 -11.49
C ASP A 134 -32.92 -39.05 -12.62
N VAL A 135 -32.61 -37.75 -12.60
CA VAL A 135 -31.39 -37.21 -13.24
C VAL A 135 -30.81 -36.14 -12.31
N SER A 136 -29.58 -36.40 -11.88
CA SER A 136 -28.71 -35.44 -11.20
C SER A 136 -28.32 -34.35 -12.19
N GLU A 137 -29.10 -33.27 -12.24
CA GLU A 137 -28.73 -32.03 -12.92
C GLU A 137 -28.53 -30.98 -11.83
N ASP A 138 -27.26 -30.60 -11.65
CA ASP A 138 -26.86 -29.46 -10.84
C ASP A 138 -27.67 -28.25 -11.27
N ALA A 139 -28.28 -27.60 -10.29
CA ALA A 139 -29.21 -26.51 -10.48
C ALA A 139 -28.47 -25.31 -11.11
N ASP A 140 -28.67 -25.21 -12.42
CA ASP A 140 -28.41 -24.05 -13.28
C ASP A 140 -29.26 -22.87 -12.77
N SER A 141 -28.68 -22.07 -11.88
CA SER A 141 -29.18 -20.74 -11.56
C SER A 141 -29.00 -19.88 -12.80
N GLY A 142 -30.09 -19.71 -13.56
CA GLY A 142 -30.16 -19.11 -14.91
C GLY A 142 -29.68 -17.66 -15.06
N GLY A 143 -28.41 -17.40 -14.73
CA GLY A 143 -27.62 -16.37 -15.38
C GLY A 143 -27.22 -16.83 -16.77
N PRO A 144 -26.83 -15.90 -17.66
CA PRO A 144 -26.23 -16.30 -18.93
C PRO A 144 -25.03 -17.21 -18.65
N ALA A 145 -25.05 -18.42 -19.23
CA ALA A 145 -23.93 -19.35 -19.14
C ALA A 145 -22.64 -18.62 -19.55
N CYS A 146 -21.60 -18.70 -18.71
CA CYS A 146 -20.28 -18.17 -19.06
C CYS A 146 -19.84 -18.77 -20.39
N VAL A 147 -19.48 -17.90 -21.35
CA VAL A 147 -19.00 -18.32 -22.67
C VAL A 147 -17.51 -17.98 -22.72
N PRO A 148 -16.60 -18.96 -22.75
CA PRO A 148 -15.17 -18.69 -22.78
C PRO A 148 -14.83 -17.82 -23.99
N THR A 149 -14.18 -16.69 -23.74
CA THR A 149 -13.58 -15.81 -24.75
C THR A 149 -12.07 -15.93 -24.80
N GLU A 150 -11.46 -16.48 -23.74
CA GLU A 150 -10.02 -16.77 -23.57
C GLU A 150 -9.83 -18.23 -23.07
N ASP A 151 -8.63 -18.79 -23.25
CA ASP A 151 -8.20 -20.12 -22.74
C ASP A 151 -6.67 -20.29 -22.97
N PRO A 152 -5.81 -20.05 -21.96
CA PRO A 152 -6.13 -19.56 -20.61
C PRO A 152 -6.51 -18.07 -20.60
N GLU A 153 -7.09 -17.60 -19.50
CA GLU A 153 -7.32 -16.17 -19.24
C GLU A 153 -6.01 -15.35 -19.35
N VAL A 154 -6.09 -14.20 -20.01
CA VAL A 154 -4.96 -13.27 -20.21
C VAL A 154 -5.35 -11.80 -20.00
N SER A 155 -6.62 -11.52 -19.74
CA SER A 155 -7.16 -10.20 -19.47
C SER A 155 -7.40 -9.96 -17.98
N CYS A 156 -7.40 -8.69 -17.58
CA CYS A 156 -7.68 -8.22 -16.22
C CYS A 156 -8.83 -7.22 -16.30
N ASP A 157 -10.01 -7.70 -16.70
CA ASP A 157 -11.18 -6.85 -17.01
C ASP A 157 -12.37 -7.06 -16.05
N GLY A 158 -12.19 -7.89 -15.02
CA GLY A 158 -13.20 -8.20 -14.01
C GLY A 158 -14.20 -9.27 -14.46
N VAL A 159 -13.92 -9.97 -15.55
CA VAL A 159 -14.73 -11.08 -16.08
C VAL A 159 -13.94 -12.37 -15.96
N ASP A 160 -14.64 -13.50 -15.81
CA ASP A 160 -14.04 -14.84 -15.93
C ASP A 160 -14.08 -15.21 -17.43
N ASN A 161 -13.01 -14.89 -18.15
CA ASN A 161 -12.97 -15.03 -19.61
C ASN A 161 -12.73 -16.46 -20.08
N ASP A 162 -12.24 -17.35 -19.21
CA ASP A 162 -12.00 -18.78 -19.53
C ASP A 162 -13.00 -19.74 -18.88
N CYS A 163 -13.92 -19.21 -18.07
CA CYS A 163 -14.98 -19.91 -17.35
C CYS A 163 -14.47 -21.01 -16.40
N ASP A 164 -13.28 -20.84 -15.83
CA ASP A 164 -12.73 -21.76 -14.83
C ASP A 164 -13.28 -21.53 -13.41
N GLY A 165 -14.08 -20.48 -13.29
CA GLY A 165 -14.73 -20.02 -12.09
C GLY A 165 -13.98 -18.90 -11.40
N ALA A 166 -12.70 -18.64 -11.68
CA ALA A 166 -11.95 -17.53 -11.10
C ALA A 166 -11.97 -16.33 -12.05
N ILE A 167 -12.03 -15.13 -11.48
CA ILE A 167 -12.01 -13.88 -12.24
C ILE A 167 -10.58 -13.34 -12.25
N ASP A 168 -10.08 -12.91 -13.40
CA ASP A 168 -8.78 -12.25 -13.58
C ASP A 168 -7.62 -13.05 -12.95
N ASN A 169 -7.56 -14.37 -13.13
CA ASN A 169 -6.60 -15.28 -12.47
C ASN A 169 -5.24 -15.40 -13.17
N VAL A 170 -4.83 -14.35 -13.89
CA VAL A 170 -3.65 -14.29 -14.74
C VAL A 170 -2.34 -14.37 -13.92
N ASP A 171 -1.50 -15.38 -14.20
CA ASP A 171 -0.13 -15.54 -13.65
C ASP A 171 0.84 -15.83 -14.82
N VAL A 172 1.27 -14.76 -15.49
CA VAL A 172 2.23 -14.83 -16.60
C VAL A 172 3.62 -15.05 -16.04
N GLY A 173 4.01 -16.31 -15.96
CA GLY A 173 5.35 -16.70 -15.50
C GLY A 173 5.31 -17.86 -14.52
N HIS A 174 4.13 -18.14 -13.95
CA HIS A 174 3.93 -19.15 -12.92
C HIS A 174 4.81 -18.89 -11.70
N ASP A 175 4.94 -17.61 -11.32
CA ASP A 175 5.70 -17.17 -10.16
C ASP A 175 4.84 -17.09 -8.89
N GLY A 176 3.53 -17.31 -9.03
CA GLY A 176 2.55 -17.34 -7.96
C GLY A 176 2.04 -15.97 -7.56
N PHE A 177 2.39 -14.92 -8.31
CA PHE A 177 1.70 -13.63 -8.27
C PHE A 177 0.54 -13.65 -9.26
N CYS A 178 -0.49 -12.88 -8.93
CA CYS A 178 -1.51 -12.58 -9.90
C CYS A 178 -1.26 -11.21 -10.48
N ASP A 179 -1.08 -11.15 -11.80
CA ASP A 179 -0.62 -9.97 -12.53
C ASP A 179 -1.68 -8.86 -12.53
N CYS A 180 -2.94 -9.19 -12.26
CA CYS A 180 -4.05 -8.25 -12.26
C CYS A 180 -4.12 -7.35 -11.02
N PHE A 181 -3.33 -7.62 -9.97
CA PHE A 181 -3.35 -6.77 -8.78
C PHE A 181 -2.70 -5.41 -8.99
N ARG A 182 -3.42 -4.36 -8.60
CA ARG A 182 -2.93 -2.99 -8.44
C ARG A 182 -2.44 -2.80 -7.01
N VAL A 183 -1.14 -2.59 -6.85
CA VAL A 183 -0.49 -2.51 -5.54
C VAL A 183 -0.02 -1.09 -5.26
N GLY A 184 -0.53 -0.49 -4.18
CA GLY A 184 -0.09 0.80 -3.67
C GLY A 184 0.91 0.64 -2.53
N ILE A 185 2.14 1.09 -2.69
CA ILE A 185 3.13 1.14 -1.59
C ILE A 185 3.12 2.53 -0.97
N LEU A 186 2.80 2.63 0.32
CA LEU A 186 2.76 3.90 1.04
C LEU A 186 3.97 4.03 1.95
N GLY A 187 4.75 5.10 1.73
CA GLY A 187 5.93 5.45 2.52
C GLY A 187 7.25 5.33 1.74
N ALA A 188 8.35 5.62 2.44
CA ALA A 188 9.64 5.77 1.80
C ALA A 188 10.32 4.43 1.50
N THR A 189 11.21 4.40 0.51
CA THR A 189 12.09 3.24 0.34
C THR A 189 12.92 3.04 1.61
N GLY A 190 13.29 1.79 1.89
CA GLY A 190 14.09 1.46 3.05
C GLY A 190 15.41 2.23 3.20
N TYR A 191 16.07 2.09 4.36
CA TYR A 191 17.34 2.77 4.63
C TYR A 191 18.45 2.38 3.64
N ALA A 192 18.46 1.14 3.14
CA ALA A 192 19.39 0.73 2.11
C ALA A 192 18.91 1.20 0.72
N PRO A 193 19.65 2.12 0.05
CA PRO A 193 19.27 2.68 -1.26
C PRO A 193 19.37 1.65 -2.40
N THR A 194 19.72 0.40 -2.10
CA THR A 194 19.82 -0.70 -3.07
C THR A 194 18.56 -1.55 -3.16
N SER A 195 17.51 -1.28 -2.36
CA SER A 195 16.24 -2.00 -2.53
C SER A 195 15.58 -1.58 -3.84
N ASN A 196 15.41 -2.55 -4.75
CA ASN A 196 14.63 -2.39 -5.98
C ASN A 196 13.21 -2.95 -5.82
N PHE A 197 12.65 -2.94 -4.61
CA PHE A 197 11.42 -3.69 -4.30
C PHE A 197 10.23 -3.38 -5.19
N THR A 198 10.00 -2.11 -5.50
CA THR A 198 8.94 -1.72 -6.46
C THR A 198 9.19 -2.35 -7.82
N ALA A 199 10.39 -2.20 -8.38
CA ALA A 199 10.74 -2.76 -9.68
C ALA A 199 10.76 -4.30 -9.69
N TRP A 200 11.07 -4.93 -8.55
CA TRP A 200 11.01 -6.38 -8.41
C TRP A 200 9.56 -6.87 -8.47
N LEU A 201 8.65 -6.24 -7.72
CA LEU A 201 7.22 -6.56 -7.77
C LEU A 201 6.63 -6.31 -9.16
N ASP A 202 6.97 -5.19 -9.83
CA ASP A 202 6.57 -4.93 -11.22
C ASP A 202 7.07 -6.04 -12.17
N ALA A 203 8.28 -6.56 -11.92
CA ALA A 203 8.83 -7.66 -12.71
C ALA A 203 8.17 -9.02 -12.41
N GLN A 204 7.36 -9.13 -11.36
CA GLN A 204 6.49 -10.28 -11.09
C GLN A 204 5.07 -10.07 -11.67
N GLY A 205 4.91 -9.15 -12.63
CA GLY A 205 3.64 -8.91 -13.33
C GLY A 205 2.65 -7.96 -12.65
N LEU A 206 2.91 -7.55 -11.40
CA LEU A 206 2.04 -6.63 -10.64
C LEU A 206 2.09 -5.20 -11.20
N SER A 207 0.99 -4.45 -11.03
CA SER A 207 0.98 -3.00 -11.29
C SER A 207 1.25 -2.22 -10.00
N VAL A 208 2.48 -1.75 -9.80
CA VAL A 208 2.90 -1.15 -8.52
C VAL A 208 3.09 0.36 -8.60
N THR A 209 2.52 1.09 -7.64
CA THR A 209 2.78 2.53 -7.46
C THR A 209 3.23 2.82 -6.04
N ARG A 210 4.39 3.47 -5.88
CA ARG A 210 4.85 3.96 -4.57
C ARG A 210 4.50 5.43 -4.37
N THR A 211 3.85 5.74 -3.25
CA THR A 211 3.50 7.09 -2.82
C THR A 211 4.27 7.48 -1.55
N ILE A 212 5.06 8.55 -1.63
CA ILE A 212 5.78 9.10 -0.47
C ILE A 212 4.85 9.99 0.34
N LEU A 213 4.63 9.66 1.61
CA LEU A 213 3.70 10.39 2.47
C LEU A 213 4.32 11.59 3.21
N LEU A 214 5.65 11.65 3.32
CA LEU A 214 6.32 12.71 4.07
C LEU A 214 6.02 14.08 3.44
N ASN A 215 5.52 15.03 4.24
CA ASN A 215 5.05 16.35 3.82
C ASN A 215 3.80 16.36 2.91
N HIS A 216 3.09 15.23 2.80
CA HIS A 216 1.83 15.11 2.07
C HIS A 216 0.74 14.54 2.99
N PRO A 217 0.24 15.33 3.96
CA PRO A 217 -0.89 14.92 4.80
C PRO A 217 -2.19 14.94 3.99
N GLY A 218 -3.13 14.05 4.32
CA GLY A 218 -4.44 13.98 3.67
C GLY A 218 -4.43 13.28 2.30
N THR A 219 -3.32 12.62 1.94
CA THR A 219 -3.21 11.87 0.68
C THR A 219 -4.02 10.59 0.71
N VAL A 220 -4.09 9.91 1.86
CA VAL A 220 -4.77 8.63 1.98
C VAL A 220 -6.26 8.87 2.19
N THR A 221 -6.98 9.02 1.08
CA THR A 221 -8.43 9.17 1.03
C THR A 221 -9.07 7.94 0.39
N ASP A 222 -10.39 7.82 0.48
CA ASP A 222 -11.14 6.77 -0.19
C ASP A 222 -10.90 6.77 -1.71
N ALA A 223 -11.02 7.94 -2.35
CA ALA A 223 -10.77 8.11 -3.78
C ALA A 223 -9.34 7.73 -4.19
N PHE A 224 -8.35 7.99 -3.33
CA PHE A 224 -6.98 7.55 -3.56
C PHE A 224 -6.85 6.02 -3.46
N LEU A 225 -7.50 5.40 -2.46
CA LEU A 225 -7.43 3.96 -2.21
C LEU A 225 -8.19 3.13 -3.25
N ALA A 226 -9.23 3.69 -3.89
CA ALA A 226 -10.00 3.04 -4.97
C ALA A 226 -9.15 2.64 -6.20
N GLY A 227 -7.95 3.24 -6.34
CA GLY A 227 -6.99 2.88 -7.38
C GLY A 227 -6.23 1.56 -7.13
N TYR A 228 -6.41 0.93 -5.97
CA TYR A 228 -5.61 -0.22 -5.54
C TYR A 228 -6.47 -1.37 -5.04
N ASP A 229 -5.93 -2.58 -5.16
CA ASP A 229 -6.50 -3.81 -4.59
C ASP A 229 -5.74 -4.19 -3.31
N ILE A 230 -4.44 -3.85 -3.27
CA ILE A 230 -3.56 -4.13 -2.13
C ILE A 230 -2.78 -2.86 -1.77
N ILE A 231 -2.72 -2.56 -0.48
CA ILE A 231 -1.86 -1.52 0.08
C ILE A 231 -0.71 -2.16 0.88
N ILE A 232 0.51 -1.71 0.64
CA ILE A 232 1.69 -2.05 1.43
C ILE A 232 2.14 -0.81 2.21
N LEU A 233 2.10 -0.85 3.54
CA LEU A 233 2.70 0.18 4.38
C LEU A 233 4.18 -0.13 4.55
N ASP A 234 5.02 0.73 3.97
CA ASP A 234 6.45 0.54 3.94
C ASP A 234 7.20 1.79 4.39
N ARG A 235 7.89 1.69 5.53
CA ARG A 235 8.63 2.79 6.17
C ARG A 235 7.81 4.08 6.29
N ILE A 236 6.78 4.03 7.11
CA ILE A 236 5.92 5.19 7.38
C ILE A 236 6.71 6.27 8.18
N GLN A 237 6.91 7.43 7.56
CA GLN A 237 7.73 8.53 8.11
C GLN A 237 6.92 9.61 8.84
N ARG A 238 5.59 9.56 8.82
CA ARG A 238 4.71 10.43 9.60
C ARG A 238 3.52 9.66 10.17
N ALA A 239 2.87 10.20 11.19
CA ALA A 239 1.59 9.66 11.62
C ALA A 239 0.51 9.92 10.56
N PHE A 240 -0.45 9.01 10.47
CA PHE A 240 -1.70 9.18 9.74
C PHE A 240 -2.62 10.10 10.55
N SER A 241 -3.41 10.91 9.84
CA SER A 241 -4.54 11.59 10.48
C SER A 241 -5.63 10.58 10.84
N ALA A 242 -6.60 11.00 11.65
CA ALA A 242 -7.76 10.17 11.97
C ALA A 242 -8.57 9.81 10.70
N ASP A 243 -8.68 10.74 9.76
CA ASP A 243 -9.40 10.54 8.50
C ASP A 243 -8.66 9.56 7.59
N GLU A 244 -7.33 9.68 7.48
CA GLU A 244 -6.51 8.75 6.69
C GLU A 244 -6.56 7.32 7.25
N ALA A 245 -6.48 7.19 8.59
CA ALA A 245 -6.61 5.90 9.26
C ALA A 245 -8.02 5.31 9.08
N THR A 246 -9.05 6.16 9.06
CA THR A 246 -10.44 5.75 8.82
C THR A 246 -10.60 5.24 7.39
N ALA A 247 -10.13 6.00 6.39
CA ALA A 247 -10.17 5.60 4.98
C ALA A 247 -9.44 4.27 4.75
N LEU A 248 -8.23 4.10 5.30
CA LEU A 248 -7.51 2.83 5.21
C LEU A 248 -8.26 1.68 5.89
N GLY A 249 -8.91 1.97 7.02
CA GLY A 249 -9.75 1.00 7.71
C GLY A 249 -10.97 0.57 6.88
N GLU A 250 -11.64 1.51 6.21
CA GLU A 250 -12.80 1.26 5.34
C GLU A 250 -12.42 0.50 4.08
N PHE A 251 -11.28 0.83 3.47
CA PHE A 251 -10.70 0.08 2.36
C PHE A 251 -10.59 -1.42 2.67
N VAL A 252 -10.09 -1.79 3.86
CA VAL A 252 -10.02 -3.20 4.26
C VAL A 252 -11.40 -3.74 4.65
N LYS A 253 -12.16 -3.06 5.53
CA LYS A 253 -13.37 -3.63 6.14
C LYS A 253 -14.57 -3.69 5.20
N THR A 254 -14.69 -2.71 4.31
CA THR A 254 -15.88 -2.51 3.49
C THR A 254 -15.58 -2.83 2.03
N HIS A 255 -14.39 -2.49 1.53
CA HIS A 255 -14.04 -2.67 0.11
C HIS A 255 -13.31 -3.99 -0.17
N GLY A 256 -13.03 -4.79 0.87
CA GLY A 256 -12.34 -6.08 0.70
C GLY A 256 -10.85 -5.94 0.35
N GLY A 257 -10.29 -4.74 0.47
CA GLY A 257 -8.90 -4.46 0.12
C GLY A 257 -7.88 -5.21 0.98
N GLY A 258 -6.76 -5.59 0.36
CA GLY A 258 -5.64 -6.24 1.03
C GLY A 258 -4.70 -5.23 1.68
N LEU A 259 -4.17 -5.54 2.87
CA LEU A 259 -3.17 -4.69 3.53
C LEU A 259 -1.98 -5.50 4.01
N ILE A 260 -0.76 -5.07 3.67
CA ILE A 260 0.47 -5.59 4.26
C ILE A 260 1.14 -4.44 4.99
N ALA A 261 1.38 -4.58 6.29
CA ALA A 261 2.13 -3.61 7.06
C ALA A 261 3.50 -4.18 7.42
N LEU A 262 4.54 -3.37 7.20
CA LEU A 262 5.93 -3.64 7.56
C LEU A 262 6.43 -2.60 8.56
N ILE A 263 7.38 -3.02 9.39
CA ILE A 263 8.08 -2.17 10.36
C ILE A 263 9.48 -2.75 10.64
N GLY A 264 10.35 -2.01 11.32
CA GLY A 264 11.61 -2.52 11.87
C GLY A 264 12.86 -1.75 11.44
N TYR A 265 12.69 -0.65 10.69
CA TYR A 265 13.74 0.09 9.99
C TYR A 265 14.88 0.64 10.85
N ASN A 266 14.75 0.62 12.18
CA ASN A 266 15.70 1.15 13.14
C ASN A 266 16.16 2.59 12.82
N TYR A 267 15.26 3.36 12.23
CA TYR A 267 15.53 4.71 11.75
C TYR A 267 15.71 5.70 12.91
N ASP A 268 15.03 5.45 14.03
CA ASP A 268 14.98 6.33 15.18
C ASP A 268 16.11 6.00 16.19
N ASN A 269 17.30 5.68 15.68
CA ASN A 269 18.53 5.49 16.46
C ASN A 269 18.39 4.46 17.60
N GLY A 270 17.78 3.31 17.32
CA GLY A 270 17.55 2.24 18.29
C GLY A 270 16.29 2.40 19.14
N ASP A 271 15.53 3.48 18.98
CA ASP A 271 14.24 3.66 19.66
C ASP A 271 13.09 3.19 18.75
N PRO A 272 12.44 2.04 19.03
CA PRO A 272 11.32 1.57 18.23
C PRO A 272 10.05 2.43 18.39
N ALA A 273 9.97 3.30 19.41
CA ALA A 273 8.73 3.99 19.74
C ALA A 273 8.22 4.90 18.62
N PRO A 274 9.01 5.81 18.02
CA PRO A 274 8.47 6.73 17.03
C PRO A 274 7.99 6.00 15.76
N GLU A 275 8.74 5.01 15.27
CA GLU A 275 8.33 4.17 14.15
C GLU A 275 7.04 3.39 14.44
N ARG A 276 6.98 2.75 15.62
CA ARG A 276 5.80 2.02 16.08
C ARG A 276 4.58 2.91 16.19
N ASP A 277 4.74 4.11 16.75
CA ASP A 277 3.63 5.04 16.95
C ASP A 277 3.10 5.56 15.59
N ARG A 278 3.99 5.75 14.60
CA ARG A 278 3.60 6.09 13.22
C ARG A 278 2.85 4.95 12.54
N ALA A 279 3.35 3.71 12.59
CA ALA A 279 2.65 2.56 12.02
C ALA A 279 1.29 2.33 12.70
N ASN A 280 1.25 2.41 14.03
CA ASN A 280 0.01 2.22 14.81
C ASN A 280 -1.04 3.30 14.54
N SER A 281 -0.65 4.51 14.13
CA SER A 281 -1.61 5.52 13.72
C SER A 281 -2.43 5.12 12.48
N ALA A 282 -1.86 4.30 11.58
CA ALA A 282 -2.57 3.76 10.42
C ALA A 282 -3.41 2.51 10.79
N LEU A 283 -2.90 1.67 11.70
CA LEU A 283 -3.51 0.36 12.03
C LEU A 283 -4.65 0.45 13.07
N GLY A 284 -4.75 1.56 13.80
CA GLY A 284 -5.71 1.70 14.91
C GLY A 284 -7.17 1.47 14.52
N ALA A 285 -7.58 1.89 13.32
CA ALA A 285 -8.95 1.72 12.81
C ALA A 285 -9.35 0.25 12.56
N LEU A 286 -8.36 -0.65 12.52
CA LEU A 286 -8.51 -2.10 12.38
C LEU A 286 -8.36 -2.85 13.71
N SER A 287 -8.12 -2.13 14.81
CA SER A 287 -7.77 -2.73 16.12
C SER A 287 -6.50 -3.59 16.06
N LEU A 288 -5.56 -3.21 15.20
CA LEU A 288 -4.26 -3.84 15.02
C LEU A 288 -3.15 -2.89 15.49
N ALA A 289 -2.02 -3.44 15.91
CA ALA A 289 -0.87 -2.65 16.34
C ALA A 289 0.43 -3.46 16.31
N TYR A 290 1.55 -2.75 16.36
CA TYR A 290 2.83 -3.26 16.82
C TYR A 290 3.04 -2.88 18.28
N THR A 291 3.67 -3.78 19.05
CA THR A 291 3.88 -3.59 20.50
C THR A 291 5.26 -4.00 20.96
N GLY A 292 5.65 -3.51 22.13
CA GLY A 292 6.98 -3.77 22.69
C GLY A 292 8.07 -2.97 22.01
N GLY A 293 9.30 -3.49 22.09
CA GLY A 293 10.45 -2.96 21.36
C GLY A 293 10.95 -3.97 20.34
N TYR A 294 12.16 -3.73 19.81
CA TYR A 294 12.76 -4.63 18.83
C TYR A 294 12.93 -6.06 19.39
N LEU A 295 12.30 -7.02 18.71
CA LEU A 295 12.47 -8.45 18.84
C LEU A 295 13.81 -8.81 18.20
N GLN A 296 14.73 -9.33 19.01
CA GLN A 296 16.11 -9.67 18.65
C GLN A 296 17.02 -8.46 18.41
N THR A 297 18.14 -8.41 19.14
CA THR A 297 19.23 -7.44 18.92
C THR A 297 20.47 -8.10 18.29
N SER A 298 20.41 -9.41 18.03
CA SER A 298 21.45 -10.16 17.33
C SER A 298 20.97 -10.40 15.89
N PHE A 299 21.78 -10.04 14.90
CA PHE A 299 21.42 -10.14 13.49
C PHE A 299 21.03 -11.57 13.08
N GLY A 300 19.88 -11.67 12.40
CA GLY A 300 19.51 -12.77 11.50
C GLY A 300 19.08 -14.07 12.17
N VAL A 301 17.81 -14.17 12.54
CA VAL A 301 17.17 -15.44 12.89
C VAL A 301 16.12 -15.83 11.89
N THR A 302 15.99 -17.12 11.65
CA THR A 302 14.88 -17.67 10.86
C THR A 302 13.66 -17.87 11.77
N PRO A 303 12.51 -17.24 11.49
CA PRO A 303 11.29 -17.48 12.26
C PRO A 303 10.84 -18.95 12.21
N THR A 304 10.14 -19.37 13.26
CA THR A 304 9.36 -20.60 13.23
C THR A 304 8.00 -20.29 12.63
N PHE A 305 7.74 -20.88 11.46
CA PHE A 305 6.54 -20.67 10.66
C PHE A 305 5.49 -21.76 10.93
N ASP A 306 4.22 -21.37 11.08
CA ASP A 306 3.10 -22.28 11.10
C ASP A 306 2.86 -22.86 9.69
N GLN A 307 3.30 -24.09 9.48
CA GLN A 307 3.21 -24.75 8.17
C GLN A 307 1.77 -25.10 7.77
N SER A 308 0.79 -24.95 8.65
CA SER A 308 -0.62 -25.15 8.34
C SER A 308 -1.31 -23.89 7.80
N PHE A 309 -0.71 -22.71 8.01
CA PHE A 309 -1.28 -21.45 7.56
C PHE A 309 -0.82 -21.12 6.13
N PRO A 310 -1.72 -20.69 5.21
CA PRO A 310 -1.39 -20.50 3.80
C PRO A 310 -0.17 -19.60 3.53
N VAL A 311 -0.09 -18.46 4.23
CA VAL A 311 1.02 -17.51 4.09
C VAL A 311 2.38 -18.15 4.34
N SER A 312 2.45 -19.11 5.26
CA SER A 312 3.69 -19.73 5.73
C SER A 312 3.91 -21.17 5.26
N ALA A 313 3.03 -21.70 4.42
CA ALA A 313 3.08 -23.07 3.95
C ALA A 313 4.35 -23.36 3.11
N GLY A 314 5.24 -24.20 3.65
CA GLY A 314 6.50 -24.54 3.01
C GLY A 314 7.48 -23.36 2.93
N ILE A 315 7.36 -22.40 3.86
CA ILE A 315 8.35 -21.35 4.11
C ILE A 315 9.22 -21.81 5.28
N HIS A 316 10.52 -21.83 5.07
CA HIS A 316 11.51 -22.33 6.03
C HIS A 316 12.72 -21.43 6.19
N ASP A 317 13.01 -20.56 5.21
CA ASP A 317 14.23 -19.76 5.15
C ASP A 317 13.92 -18.31 4.74
N VAL A 318 13.50 -17.52 5.73
CA VAL A 318 13.28 -16.07 5.65
C VAL A 318 13.99 -15.44 6.84
N ASN A 319 14.65 -14.33 6.60
CA ASN A 319 15.34 -13.58 7.64
C ASN A 319 14.36 -12.91 8.60
N TYR A 320 14.80 -12.73 9.85
CA TYR A 320 14.17 -11.83 10.81
C TYR A 320 15.25 -11.12 11.62
N ALA A 321 15.37 -9.79 11.49
CA ALA A 321 16.49 -9.01 12.00
C ALA A 321 16.04 -7.70 12.67
N GLY A 322 15.58 -7.79 13.92
CA GLY A 322 15.32 -6.61 14.75
C GLY A 322 13.95 -5.99 14.55
N GLY A 323 12.95 -6.81 14.20
CA GLY A 323 11.57 -6.35 13.98
C GLY A 323 10.76 -6.06 15.25
N ILE A 324 9.48 -5.70 15.14
CA ILE A 324 8.58 -5.41 16.28
C ILE A 324 7.38 -6.36 16.27
N ALA A 325 6.95 -6.82 17.45
CA ALA A 325 5.87 -7.79 17.58
C ALA A 325 4.52 -7.22 17.10
N PRO A 326 3.84 -7.83 16.12
CA PRO A 326 2.48 -7.47 15.76
C PRO A 326 1.48 -8.02 16.79
N THR A 327 0.32 -7.37 16.92
CA THR A 327 -0.75 -7.78 17.81
C THR A 327 -2.11 -7.30 17.30
N ALA A 328 -3.17 -8.00 17.72
CA ALA A 328 -4.54 -7.55 17.62
C ALA A 328 -5.07 -7.21 19.01
N ALA A 329 -5.87 -6.15 19.11
CA ALA A 329 -6.50 -5.78 20.38
C ALA A 329 -7.42 -6.91 20.88
N ALA A 330 -7.52 -7.05 22.20
CA ALA A 330 -8.44 -8.00 22.81
C ALA A 330 -9.88 -7.67 22.38
N GLY A 331 -10.55 -8.61 21.72
CA GLY A 331 -11.90 -8.41 21.18
C GLY A 331 -11.93 -7.62 19.86
N ALA A 332 -10.81 -7.56 19.13
CA ALA A 332 -10.83 -7.11 17.74
C ALA A 332 -11.94 -7.85 16.98
N PRO A 333 -12.69 -7.16 16.11
CA PRO A 333 -13.93 -7.71 15.55
C PRO A 333 -13.71 -8.79 14.49
N GLY A 334 -12.46 -8.98 14.04
CA GLY A 334 -12.06 -9.98 13.04
C GLY A 334 -11.24 -11.12 13.65
N THR A 335 -10.75 -12.01 12.79
CA THR A 335 -9.97 -13.18 13.22
C THR A 335 -8.49 -12.92 13.04
N ALA A 336 -7.71 -12.99 14.11
CA ALA A 336 -6.26 -12.83 14.08
C ALA A 336 -5.54 -14.17 14.32
N THR A 337 -4.58 -14.51 13.45
CA THR A 337 -3.80 -15.75 13.48
C THR A 337 -2.31 -15.43 13.41
N VAL A 338 -1.54 -15.84 14.42
CA VAL A 338 -0.08 -15.76 14.38
C VAL A 338 0.44 -16.87 13.47
N PHE A 339 1.18 -16.52 12.43
CA PHE A 339 1.71 -17.50 11.46
C PHE A 339 3.24 -17.62 11.52
N ALA A 340 3.93 -16.73 12.24
CA ALA A 340 5.37 -16.79 12.42
C ALA A 340 5.77 -16.28 13.81
N THR A 341 6.76 -16.93 14.42
CA THR A 341 7.29 -16.56 15.74
C THR A 341 8.81 -16.59 15.76
N VAL A 342 9.40 -15.75 16.61
CA VAL A 342 10.80 -15.85 17.05
C VAL A 342 10.81 -16.12 18.55
N GLN A 343 11.98 -16.40 19.13
CA GLN A 343 12.08 -16.74 20.56
C GLN A 343 11.49 -15.65 21.49
N GLN A 344 11.54 -14.39 21.06
CA GLN A 344 11.16 -13.22 21.85
C GLN A 344 9.69 -12.81 21.66
N GLY A 345 8.97 -13.36 20.68
CA GLY A 345 7.58 -12.98 20.41
C GLY A 345 7.13 -13.34 18.99
N ASP A 346 5.95 -12.85 18.66
CA ASP A 346 5.34 -13.06 17.35
C ASP A 346 6.06 -12.23 16.29
N ALA A 347 6.33 -12.82 15.13
CA ALA A 347 7.01 -12.17 14.00
C ALA A 347 6.03 -11.77 12.90
N GLY A 348 4.94 -12.53 12.74
CA GLY A 348 3.92 -12.34 11.71
C GLY A 348 2.52 -12.65 12.23
N LEU A 349 1.58 -11.75 11.92
CA LEU A 349 0.17 -11.86 12.26
C LEU A 349 -0.66 -11.66 11.00
N ALA A 350 -1.55 -12.61 10.72
CA ALA A 350 -2.59 -12.49 9.72
C ALA A 350 -3.91 -12.09 10.39
N TYR A 351 -4.69 -11.23 9.76
CA TYR A 351 -5.97 -10.78 10.25
C TYR A 351 -7.01 -10.75 9.12
N GLU A 352 -8.17 -11.33 9.36
CA GLU A 352 -9.31 -11.28 8.45
C GLU A 352 -10.36 -10.34 9.05
N ALA A 353 -10.70 -9.28 8.32
CA ALA A 353 -11.73 -8.35 8.74
C ALA A 353 -13.11 -9.04 8.77
N PRO A 354 -14.01 -8.63 9.68
CA PRO A 354 -15.34 -9.21 9.73
C PRO A 354 -16.17 -8.88 8.48
N GLY A 355 -17.10 -9.76 8.13
CA GLY A 355 -18.04 -9.58 7.03
C GLY A 355 -17.64 -10.36 5.78
N GLU A 356 -18.60 -10.62 4.90
CA GLU A 356 -18.40 -11.38 3.66
C GLU A 356 -17.49 -10.63 2.66
N SER A 357 -17.52 -9.30 2.71
CA SER A 357 -16.63 -8.41 1.95
C SER A 357 -15.40 -7.96 2.75
N GLY A 358 -15.12 -8.59 3.89
CA GLY A 358 -14.00 -8.23 4.75
C GLY A 358 -12.67 -8.57 4.10
N GLY A 359 -11.81 -7.56 3.95
CA GLY A 359 -10.46 -7.71 3.45
C GLY A 359 -9.52 -8.40 4.43
N ARG A 360 -8.27 -8.57 4.00
CA ARG A 360 -7.25 -9.31 4.74
C ARG A 360 -6.03 -8.46 4.98
N VAL A 361 -5.42 -8.67 6.15
CA VAL A 361 -4.29 -7.88 6.62
C VAL A 361 -3.18 -8.79 7.08
N VAL A 362 -1.95 -8.56 6.62
CA VAL A 362 -0.75 -9.12 7.23
C VAL A 362 0.04 -8.01 7.91
N LEU A 363 0.36 -8.22 9.19
CA LEU A 363 1.38 -7.46 9.89
C LEU A 363 2.64 -8.33 9.95
N TRP A 364 3.70 -7.87 9.33
CA TRP A 364 5.02 -8.47 9.46
C TRP A 364 5.93 -7.51 10.21
N GLY A 365 6.65 -8.06 11.20
CA GLY A 365 7.40 -7.25 12.15
C GLY A 365 8.73 -6.72 11.63
N ASP A 366 9.21 -7.18 10.46
CA ASP A 366 10.56 -6.94 9.97
C ASP A 366 10.58 -6.52 8.48
N GLU A 367 11.11 -5.35 8.20
CA GLU A 367 11.24 -4.78 6.87
C GLU A 367 12.30 -5.45 5.98
N TRP A 368 13.21 -6.25 6.54
CA TRP A 368 14.39 -6.73 5.81
C TRP A 368 14.03 -7.54 4.56
N ILE A 369 12.85 -8.15 4.54
CA ILE A 369 12.29 -8.85 3.39
C ILE A 369 12.07 -7.95 2.16
N THR A 370 12.20 -6.63 2.28
CA THR A 370 12.16 -5.66 1.17
C THR A 370 13.53 -5.36 0.55
N PHE A 371 14.63 -5.85 1.12
CA PHE A 371 15.97 -5.58 0.61
C PHE A 371 16.45 -6.70 -0.32
N ASP A 372 17.12 -6.30 -1.41
CA ASP A 372 17.77 -7.20 -2.37
C ASP A 372 18.73 -8.20 -1.68
N SER A 373 19.34 -7.83 -0.56
CA SER A 373 20.22 -8.70 0.22
C SER A 373 19.50 -9.95 0.73
N ASP A 374 18.23 -9.82 1.07
CA ASP A 374 17.47 -10.91 1.67
C ASP A 374 16.92 -11.83 0.59
N TRP A 375 16.52 -11.29 -0.56
CA TRP A 375 16.14 -12.11 -1.72
C TRP A 375 17.30 -12.94 -2.27
N GLN A 376 18.53 -12.44 -2.14
CA GLN A 376 19.74 -13.16 -2.55
C GLN A 376 20.27 -14.09 -1.44
N GLY A 377 19.97 -13.76 -0.18
CA GLY A 377 20.54 -14.42 1.00
C GLY A 377 19.71 -15.57 1.55
N PHE A 378 18.40 -15.56 1.32
CA PHE A 378 17.44 -16.47 1.95
C PHE A 378 16.51 -17.10 0.91
N ALA A 379 16.38 -18.41 0.95
CA ALA A 379 15.81 -19.18 -0.16
C ALA A 379 14.31 -18.93 -0.41
N ASP A 380 13.56 -18.57 0.64
CA ASP A 380 12.10 -18.53 0.57
C ASP A 380 11.51 -17.12 0.54
N VAL A 381 12.31 -16.04 0.52
CA VAL A 381 11.77 -14.67 0.63
C VAL A 381 10.85 -14.30 -0.54
N GLN A 382 11.21 -14.70 -1.76
CA GLN A 382 10.38 -14.43 -2.95
C GLN A 382 9.04 -15.19 -2.86
N LYS A 383 9.10 -16.48 -2.49
CA LYS A 383 7.90 -17.30 -2.27
C LYS A 383 7.05 -16.77 -1.12
N PHE A 384 7.69 -16.25 -0.08
CA PHE A 384 6.99 -15.65 1.04
C PHE A 384 6.22 -14.40 0.60
N TRP A 385 6.81 -13.55 -0.25
CA TRP A 385 6.11 -12.42 -0.85
C TRP A 385 4.92 -12.82 -1.72
N SER A 386 5.05 -13.86 -2.56
CA SER A 386 3.90 -14.33 -3.36
C SER A 386 2.79 -14.84 -2.46
N HIS A 387 3.12 -15.59 -1.41
CA HIS A 387 2.16 -16.04 -0.41
C HIS A 387 1.47 -14.88 0.33
N LEU A 388 2.21 -13.82 0.68
CA LEU A 388 1.66 -12.64 1.34
C LEU A 388 0.65 -11.93 0.43
N ILE A 389 1.06 -11.60 -0.80
CA ILE A 389 0.23 -10.87 -1.77
C ILE A 389 -1.01 -11.67 -2.15
N THR A 390 -0.85 -12.94 -2.50
CA THR A 390 -1.96 -13.82 -2.87
C THR A 390 -2.93 -14.04 -1.71
N TRP A 391 -2.44 -14.08 -0.46
CA TRP A 391 -3.33 -14.24 0.69
C TRP A 391 -4.11 -12.96 1.01
N VAL A 392 -3.50 -11.77 0.94
CA VAL A 392 -4.21 -10.52 1.22
C VAL A 392 -5.08 -10.03 0.06
N GLY A 393 -4.78 -10.45 -1.17
CA GLY A 393 -5.51 -10.07 -2.37
C GLY A 393 -7.02 -10.31 -2.22
N PRO A 394 -7.88 -9.40 -2.72
CA PRO A 394 -9.32 -9.59 -2.70
C PRO A 394 -9.70 -10.89 -3.40
N SER A 395 -10.51 -11.76 -2.80
CA SER A 395 -10.89 -13.04 -3.42
C SER A 395 -11.74 -12.89 -4.68
N ALA A 396 -12.26 -11.69 -4.95
CA ALA A 396 -12.95 -11.34 -6.18
C ALA A 396 -12.02 -11.21 -7.39
N ILE A 397 -10.70 -11.14 -7.15
CA ILE A 397 -9.66 -11.02 -8.18
C ILE A 397 -8.66 -12.15 -7.92
N CYS A 398 -8.40 -12.99 -8.91
CA CYS A 398 -7.49 -14.14 -8.83
C CYS A 398 -7.88 -15.22 -7.80
N GLY A 399 -9.07 -15.12 -7.20
CA GLY A 399 -9.61 -16.10 -6.27
C GLY A 399 -10.63 -17.01 -6.96
N LYS A 400 -10.72 -18.26 -6.49
CA LYS A 400 -11.93 -19.04 -6.76
C LYS A 400 -13.08 -18.48 -5.92
N PRO A 401 -14.27 -18.24 -6.48
CA PRO A 401 -15.45 -17.87 -5.75
C PRO A 401 -15.64 -18.89 -4.65
N THR A 402 -15.80 -18.42 -3.42
CA THR A 402 -16.22 -19.29 -2.34
C THR A 402 -17.60 -19.80 -2.71
N SER A 403 -17.70 -21.10 -3.00
CA SER A 403 -18.98 -21.77 -3.20
C SER A 403 -19.87 -21.53 -1.98
N ASN A 404 -20.94 -20.75 -2.16
CA ASN A 404 -21.97 -20.53 -1.14
C ASN A 404 -22.77 -21.79 -0.85
#